data_AF-A0AAD6DHB7-F1
#
_entry.id   AF-A0AAD6DHB7-F1
#
_cell.length_a   1.000
_cell.length_b   1.000
_cell.length_c   1.000
_cell.angle_alpha   90.00
_cell.angle_beta   90.00
_cell.angle_gamma   90.00
#
_symmetry.space_group_name_H-M   'P 1'
#
loop_
_entity.id
_entity.type
_entity.pdbx_description
1 polymer ?
#
loop_
_entity_poly.entity_id
_entity_poly.type
_entity_poly.pdbx_seq_one_letter_code
_entity_poly.pdbx_strand_id
1 'polypeptide(L)'
;MDYHQKLEELSFFMTQQDINDGHKPGFAAAKFLCLPKDDPNKLAFMRIYCQILPGNPKKPNRELAAFKILKHLACPVVPQLLGYRGGTQGDNEIVPGGYEISIVWEKVPGEPPSQDYFWGLDEQQCCSIREELRQVYFVLDSRDQDI
;
A
#
# COMPACT_ATOMS: atom_id res chain seq x y z
N MET A 1 -6.67 -16.79 3.72
CA MET A 1 -7.50 -15.74 3.10
C MET A 1 -8.20 -16.35 1.92
N ASP A 2 -9.52 -16.21 1.85
CA ASP A 2 -10.28 -16.56 0.66
C ASP A 2 -10.64 -15.28 -0.11
N TYR A 3 -10.52 -15.35 -1.44
CA TYR A 3 -10.84 -14.26 -2.35
C TYR A 3 -12.35 -14.01 -2.34
N HIS A 4 -12.75 -12.76 -2.13
CA HIS A 4 -14.16 -12.36 -2.20
C HIS A 4 -14.45 -11.50 -3.43
N GLN A 5 -13.64 -10.46 -3.66
CA GLN A 5 -13.85 -9.52 -4.77
C GLN A 5 -12.54 -8.85 -5.19
N LYS A 6 -12.36 -8.63 -6.50
CA LYS A 6 -11.31 -7.75 -7.03
C LYS A 6 -11.82 -6.30 -7.06
N LEU A 7 -11.03 -5.38 -6.52
CA LEU A 7 -11.44 -3.97 -6.36
C LEU A 7 -10.72 -3.05 -7.35
N GLU A 8 -9.44 -3.29 -7.59
CA GLU A 8 -8.59 -2.39 -8.37
C GLU A 8 -7.48 -3.20 -9.05
N GLU A 9 -7.07 -2.73 -10.22
CA GLU A 9 -5.82 -3.10 -10.87
C GLU A 9 -5.13 -1.83 -11.36
N LEU A 10 -3.84 -1.73 -11.12
CA LEU A 10 -3.04 -0.58 -11.52
C LEU A 10 -1.68 -1.06 -12.04
N SER A 11 -1.18 -0.38 -13.07
CA SER A 11 0.14 -0.63 -13.63
C SER A 11 0.90 0.68 -13.72
N PHE A 12 2.12 0.66 -13.22
CA PHE A 12 3.03 1.78 -13.25
C PHE A 12 4.21 1.43 -14.15
N PHE A 13 4.17 1.96 -15.37
CA PHE A 13 5.23 1.81 -16.34
C PHE A 13 6.33 2.84 -16.09
N MET A 14 7.58 2.42 -16.28
CA MET A 14 8.75 3.29 -16.17
C MET A 14 9.53 3.22 -17.48
N THR A 15 10.11 4.35 -17.86
CA THR A 15 11.06 4.40 -18.97
C THR A 15 12.45 3.96 -18.50
N GLN A 16 13.33 3.64 -19.44
CA GLN A 16 14.74 3.36 -19.11
C GLN A 16 15.41 4.58 -18.47
N GLN A 17 15.02 5.80 -18.87
CA GLN A 17 15.53 7.04 -18.27
C GLN A 17 15.14 7.14 -16.80
N ASP A 18 13.88 6.83 -16.44
CA ASP A 18 13.44 6.83 -15.04
C ASP A 18 14.28 5.87 -14.19
N ILE A 19 14.58 4.68 -14.73
CA ILE A 19 15.43 3.69 -14.05
C ILE A 19 16.85 4.24 -13.88
N ASN A 20 17.41 4.86 -14.92
CA ASN A 20 18.74 5.48 -14.89
C ASN A 20 18.81 6.63 -13.89
N ASP A 21 17.71 7.39 -13.75
CA ASP A 21 17.55 8.49 -12.80
C ASP A 21 17.29 7.99 -11.36
N GLY A 22 17.30 6.66 -11.16
CA GLY A 22 17.20 6.06 -9.85
C GLY A 22 15.77 5.87 -9.35
N HIS A 23 14.76 5.94 -10.22
CA HIS A 23 13.40 5.52 -9.87
C HIS A 23 13.33 4.01 -9.58
N LYS A 24 12.18 3.55 -9.09
CA LYS A 24 11.94 2.12 -8.85
C LYS A 24 11.56 1.44 -10.17
N PRO A 25 11.80 0.12 -10.29
CA PRO A 25 11.27 -0.63 -11.42
C PRO A 25 9.76 -0.47 -11.52
N GLY A 26 9.24 -0.47 -12.75
CA GLY A 26 7.80 -0.51 -12.99
C GLY A 26 7.16 -1.73 -12.34
N PHE A 27 5.91 -1.58 -11.92
CA PHE A 27 5.17 -2.65 -11.25
C PHE A 27 3.71 -2.68 -11.67
N ALA A 28 3.10 -3.86 -11.57
CA ALA A 28 1.66 -4.03 -11.57
C ALA A 28 1.20 -4.33 -10.15
N ALA A 29 0.01 -3.88 -9.79
CA ALA A 29 -0.61 -4.22 -8.53
C ALA A 29 -2.11 -4.44 -8.68
N ALA A 30 -2.65 -5.38 -7.90
CA ALA A 30 -4.07 -5.62 -7.81
C ALA A 30 -4.51 -5.60 -6.34
N LYS A 31 -5.65 -4.94 -6.08
CA LYS A 31 -6.27 -4.87 -4.75
C LYS A 31 -7.52 -5.73 -4.71
N PHE A 32 -7.67 -6.47 -3.62
CA PHE A 32 -8.74 -7.42 -3.38
C PHE A 32 -9.39 -7.15 -2.03
N LEU A 33 -10.70 -7.41 -1.96
CA LEU A 33 -11.42 -7.63 -0.72
C LEU A 33 -11.36 -9.12 -0.39
N CYS A 34 -11.00 -9.44 0.85
CA CYS A 34 -10.76 -10.79 1.31
C CYS A 34 -11.46 -11.06 2.64
N LEU A 35 -11.81 -12.32 2.85
CA LEU A 35 -12.33 -12.83 4.11
C LEU A 35 -11.21 -13.64 4.81
N PRO A 36 -10.81 -13.27 6.05
CA PRO A 36 -9.98 -14.12 6.89
C PRO A 36 -10.67 -15.46 7.15
N LYS A 37 -9.90 -16.54 7.09
CA LYS A 37 -10.43 -17.89 7.35
C LYS A 37 -10.82 -18.06 8.81
N ASP A 38 -10.10 -17.38 9.70
CA ASP A 38 -10.26 -17.51 11.15
C ASP A 38 -11.43 -16.66 11.69
N ASP A 39 -11.88 -15.66 10.92
CA ASP A 39 -13.00 -14.78 11.29
C ASP A 39 -13.71 -14.27 10.03
N PRO A 40 -14.73 -15.00 9.53
CA PRO A 40 -15.44 -14.64 8.31
C PRO A 40 -16.30 -13.38 8.46
N ASN A 41 -16.45 -12.82 9.66
CA ASN A 41 -17.15 -11.56 9.87
C ASN A 41 -16.22 -10.34 9.72
N LYS A 42 -14.91 -10.56 9.64
CA LYS A 42 -13.95 -9.48 9.39
C LYS A 42 -13.64 -9.39 7.90
N LEU A 43 -13.56 -8.17 7.41
CA LEU A 43 -13.08 -7.89 6.06
C LEU A 43 -11.64 -7.41 6.11
N ALA A 44 -10.86 -7.82 5.13
CA ALA A 44 -9.50 -7.38 4.95
C ALA A 44 -9.28 -6.98 3.49
N PHE A 45 -8.37 -6.03 3.30
CA PHE A 45 -7.81 -5.77 2.00
C PHE A 45 -6.54 -6.58 1.80
N MET A 46 -6.33 -7.05 0.57
CA MET A 46 -5.07 -7.60 0.12
C MET A 46 -4.61 -6.85 -1.11
N ARG A 47 -3.33 -6.49 -1.18
CA ARG A 47 -2.71 -5.99 -2.40
C ARG A 47 -1.50 -6.81 -2.74
N ILE A 48 -1.44 -7.24 -4.00
CA ILE A 48 -0.32 -7.97 -4.57
C ILE A 48 0.39 -7.02 -5.52
N TYR A 49 1.71 -6.93 -5.40
CA TYR A 49 2.61 -6.19 -6.26
C TYR A 49 3.52 -7.17 -7.00
N CYS A 50 3.62 -7.01 -8.32
CA CYS A 50 4.55 -7.77 -9.16
C CYS A 50 5.40 -6.81 -9.98
N GLN A 51 6.70 -7.08 -10.07
CA GLN A 51 7.58 -6.33 -10.95
C GLN A 51 7.24 -6.64 -12.42
N ILE A 52 7.18 -5.61 -13.27
CA ILE A 52 6.86 -5.75 -14.70
C ILE A 52 8.00 -5.33 -15.61
N LEU A 53 9.04 -4.69 -15.07
CA LEU A 53 10.24 -4.30 -15.82
C LEU A 53 11.51 -4.75 -15.09
N PRO A 54 12.56 -5.18 -15.80
CA PRO A 54 13.85 -5.48 -15.20
C PRO A 54 14.40 -4.27 -14.42
N GLY A 55 15.08 -4.54 -13.31
CA GLY A 55 15.64 -3.51 -12.45
C GLY A 55 15.91 -4.06 -11.06
N ASN A 56 16.54 -3.27 -10.20
CA ASN A 56 17.01 -3.76 -8.90
C ASN A 56 15.81 -4.05 -7.96
N PRO A 57 15.53 -5.33 -7.64
CA PRO A 57 14.37 -5.71 -6.84
C PRO A 57 14.55 -5.40 -5.34
N LYS A 58 15.75 -4.95 -4.93
CA LYS A 58 16.10 -4.74 -3.51
C LYS A 58 15.51 -3.47 -2.89
N LYS A 59 14.85 -2.61 -3.66
CA LYS A 59 14.22 -1.41 -3.09
C LYS A 59 12.95 -1.81 -2.33
N PRO A 60 12.84 -1.53 -1.01
CA PRO A 60 11.70 -1.98 -0.21
C PRO A 60 10.38 -1.38 -0.73
N ASN A 61 9.31 -2.16 -0.73
CA ASN A 61 7.96 -1.65 -1.05
C ASN A 61 7.58 -0.57 -0.02
N ARG A 62 7.23 0.64 -0.51
CA ARG A 62 6.97 1.81 0.35
C ARG A 62 5.73 1.60 1.22
N GLU A 63 4.69 0.98 0.69
CA GLU A 63 3.45 0.71 1.43
C GLU A 63 3.71 -0.30 2.56
N LEU A 64 4.42 -1.40 2.28
CA LEU A 64 4.79 -2.35 3.33
C LEU A 64 5.68 -1.71 4.40
N ALA A 65 6.65 -0.88 4.00
CA ALA A 65 7.51 -0.16 4.93
C ALA A 65 6.68 0.78 5.82
N ALA A 66 5.75 1.53 5.25
CA ALA A 66 4.85 2.41 5.99
C ALA A 66 4.01 1.61 7.00
N PHE A 67 3.39 0.50 6.59
CA PHE A 67 2.63 -0.33 7.53
C PHE A 67 3.47 -0.87 8.69
N LYS A 68 4.73 -1.25 8.44
CA LYS A 68 5.64 -1.71 9.50
C LYS A 68 5.97 -0.59 10.49
N ILE A 69 6.30 0.60 9.99
CA ILE A 69 6.63 1.77 10.81
C ILE A 69 5.41 2.18 11.64
N LEU A 70 4.25 2.36 10.99
CA LEU A 70 3.02 2.79 11.65
C LEU A 70 2.53 1.79 12.71
N LYS A 71 2.72 0.49 12.46
CA LYS A 71 2.47 -0.56 13.46
C LYS A 71 3.43 -0.47 14.64
N HIS A 72 4.71 -0.20 14.38
CA HIS A 72 5.72 -0.04 15.42
C HIS A 72 5.44 1.17 16.32
N LEU A 73 5.03 2.30 15.73
CA LEU A 73 4.65 3.53 16.44
C LEU A 73 3.29 3.45 17.15
N ALA A 74 2.62 2.28 17.10
CA ALA A 74 1.28 2.05 17.63
C ALA A 74 0.28 3.15 17.21
N CYS A 75 0.30 3.52 15.92
CA CYS A 75 -0.59 4.54 15.37
C CYS A 75 -2.06 4.09 15.49
N PRO A 76 -2.94 4.84 16.19
CA PRO A 76 -4.30 4.38 16.46
C PRO A 76 -5.26 4.52 15.27
N VAL A 77 -4.86 5.23 14.21
CA VAL A 77 -5.71 5.55 13.06
C VAL A 77 -5.28 4.85 11.77
N VAL A 78 -4.33 3.92 11.86
CA VAL A 78 -3.84 3.14 10.72
C VAL A 78 -4.46 1.75 10.79
N PRO A 79 -5.00 1.21 9.68
CA PRO A 79 -5.52 -0.14 9.65
C PRO A 79 -4.47 -1.16 10.10
N GLN A 80 -4.90 -2.18 10.85
CA GLN A 80 -3.97 -3.18 11.33
C GLN A 80 -3.31 -3.94 10.17
N LEU A 81 -1.97 -4.00 10.15
CA LEU A 81 -1.25 -4.92 9.28
C LEU A 81 -1.45 -6.34 9.80
N LEU A 82 -2.23 -7.12 9.05
CA LEU A 82 -2.62 -8.50 9.37
C LEU A 82 -1.56 -9.50 8.89
N GLY A 83 -0.90 -9.21 7.78
CA GLY A 83 0.17 -10.06 7.27
C GLY A 83 0.80 -9.52 6.00
N TYR A 84 1.94 -10.08 5.64
CA TYR A 84 2.57 -9.84 4.34
C TYR A 84 3.42 -11.05 3.96
N ARG A 85 3.61 -11.27 2.67
CA ARG A 85 4.56 -12.25 2.14
C ARG A 85 5.35 -11.57 1.02
N GLY A 86 6.67 -11.57 1.18
CA GLY A 86 7.59 -11.26 0.09
C GLY A 86 8.07 -12.55 -0.57
N GLY A 87 8.31 -12.48 -1.87
CA GLY A 87 8.82 -13.57 -2.68
C GLY A 87 9.49 -13.05 -3.94
N THR A 88 9.91 -14.00 -4.77
CA THR A 88 10.48 -13.73 -6.08
C THR A 88 9.64 -14.43 -7.14
N GLN A 89 9.47 -13.75 -8.26
CA GLN A 89 8.80 -14.25 -9.44
C GLN A 89 9.56 -15.46 -10.02
N GLY A 90 8.81 -16.49 -10.41
CA GLY A 90 9.37 -17.73 -10.94
C GLY A 90 9.99 -17.56 -12.34
N ASP A 91 10.69 -18.60 -12.80
CA ASP A 91 11.42 -18.59 -14.08
C ASP A 91 10.55 -18.35 -15.32
N ASN A 92 9.24 -18.64 -15.22
CA ASN A 92 8.27 -18.48 -16.31
C ASN A 92 7.36 -17.25 -16.14
N GLU A 93 7.64 -16.38 -15.16
CA GLU A 93 6.85 -15.17 -14.94
C GLU A 93 7.41 -13.96 -15.70
N ILE A 94 6.71 -12.82 -15.64
CA ILE A 94 7.01 -11.62 -16.42
C ILE A 94 8.45 -11.14 -16.24
N VAL A 95 8.95 -11.17 -14.99
CA VAL A 95 10.33 -10.82 -14.67
C VAL A 95 10.91 -11.95 -13.81
N PRO A 96 11.62 -12.94 -14.39
CA PRO A 96 12.26 -14.01 -13.63
C PRO A 96 13.18 -13.45 -12.54
N GLY A 97 12.97 -13.86 -11.29
CA GLY A 97 13.69 -13.34 -10.12
C GLY A 97 13.32 -11.91 -9.70
N GLY A 98 12.34 -11.29 -10.37
CA GLY A 98 11.72 -10.03 -9.93
C GLY A 98 10.98 -10.20 -8.60
N TYR A 99 10.58 -9.10 -7.96
CA TYR A 99 9.85 -9.23 -6.69
C TYR A 99 8.36 -9.51 -6.89
N GLU A 100 7.81 -10.27 -5.95
CA GLU A 100 6.37 -10.40 -5.73
C GLU A 100 6.09 -10.15 -4.24
N ILE A 101 5.19 -9.20 -3.94
CA ILE A 101 4.87 -8.86 -2.55
C ILE A 101 3.35 -8.83 -2.39
N SER A 102 2.85 -9.61 -1.44
CA SER A 102 1.47 -9.50 -0.96
C SER A 102 1.44 -8.83 0.41
N ILE A 103 0.52 -7.89 0.59
CA ILE A 103 0.27 -7.15 1.83
C ILE A 103 -1.21 -7.32 2.17
N VAL A 104 -1.51 -7.65 3.43
CA VAL A 104 -2.87 -7.84 3.93
C VAL A 104 -3.08 -6.94 5.14
N TRP A 105 -4.14 -6.12 5.10
CA TRP A 105 -4.49 -5.21 6.17
C TRP A 105 -6.00 -5.17 6.41
N GLU A 106 -6.39 -4.73 7.59
CA GLU A 106 -7.78 -4.61 7.99
C GLU A 106 -8.59 -3.67 7.07
N LYS A 107 -9.84 -4.03 6.74
CA LYS A 107 -10.81 -3.06 6.21
C LYS A 107 -11.40 -2.27 7.38
N VAL A 108 -11.08 -0.99 7.47
CA VAL A 108 -11.71 -0.08 8.42
C VAL A 108 -13.07 0.43 7.91
N PRO A 109 -13.98 0.86 8.79
CA PRO A 109 -15.21 1.55 8.39
C PRO A 109 -14.94 2.80 7.57
N GLY A 110 -15.86 3.11 6.66
CA GLY A 110 -15.76 4.25 5.75
C GLY A 110 -15.24 3.87 4.37
N GLU A 111 -15.34 4.84 3.46
CA GLU A 111 -14.88 4.73 2.08
C GLU A 111 -13.82 5.80 1.82
N PRO A 112 -12.73 5.47 1.12
CA PRO A 112 -11.72 6.47 0.78
C PRO A 112 -12.35 7.55 -0.10
N PRO A 113 -12.05 8.85 0.14
CA PRO A 113 -12.55 9.91 -0.72
C PRO A 113 -12.06 9.68 -2.16
N SER A 114 -12.96 9.73 -3.13
CA SER A 114 -12.57 9.68 -4.53
C SER A 114 -11.81 10.96 -4.91
N GLN A 115 -11.00 10.87 -5.96
CA GLN A 115 -10.28 12.02 -6.47
C GLN A 115 -11.25 13.16 -6.85
N ASP A 116 -12.33 12.83 -7.57
CA ASP A 116 -13.36 13.79 -7.97
C ASP A 116 -14.08 14.41 -6.77
N TYR A 117 -14.36 13.61 -5.73
CA TYR A 117 -14.95 14.12 -4.50
C TYR A 117 -14.01 15.12 -3.84
N PHE A 118 -12.76 14.72 -3.56
CA PHE A 118 -11.83 15.57 -2.82
C PHE A 118 -11.50 16.87 -3.56
N TRP A 119 -11.26 16.81 -4.87
CA TRP A 119 -10.95 18.01 -5.66
C TRP A 119 -12.18 18.84 -6.05
N GLY A 120 -13.39 18.30 -5.85
CA GLY A 120 -14.64 19.05 -5.98
C GLY A 120 -15.03 19.85 -4.74
N LEU A 121 -14.35 19.62 -3.60
CA LEU A 121 -14.56 20.38 -2.37
C LEU A 121 -13.99 21.80 -2.48
N ASP A 122 -14.53 22.72 -1.70
CA ASP A 122 -13.93 24.04 -1.57
C ASP A 122 -12.59 23.98 -0.82
N GLU A 123 -11.84 25.08 -0.88
CA GLU A 123 -10.52 25.18 -0.25
C GLU A 123 -10.57 24.96 1.26
N GLN A 124 -11.60 25.46 1.94
CA GLN A 124 -11.75 25.36 3.39
C GLN A 124 -12.00 23.92 3.82
N GLN A 125 -12.83 23.20 3.08
CA GLN A 125 -13.11 21.77 3.27
C GLN A 125 -11.86 20.93 3.02
N CYS A 126 -11.15 21.17 1.92
CA CYS A 126 -9.88 20.51 1.63
C CYS A 126 -8.84 20.74 2.74
N CYS A 127 -8.71 21.98 3.19
CA CYS A 127 -7.79 22.35 4.27
C CYS A 127 -8.14 21.65 5.58
N SER A 128 -9.42 21.56 5.93
CA SER A 128 -9.88 20.88 7.13
C SER A 128 -9.50 19.39 7.11
N ILE A 129 -9.71 18.69 5.99
CA ILE A 129 -9.31 17.28 5.84
C ILE A 129 -7.78 17.12 5.96
N ARG A 130 -7.00 17.99 5.31
CA ARG A 130 -5.54 17.94 5.38
C ARG A 130 -5.03 18.20 6.79
N GLU A 131 -5.70 19.07 7.54
CA GLU A 131 -5.29 19.39 8.90
C GLU A 131 -5.44 18.20 9.84
N GLU A 132 -6.56 17.47 9.78
CA GLU A 132 -6.74 16.22 10.54
C GLU A 132 -5.62 15.20 10.24
N LEU A 133 -5.24 15.06 8.97
CA LEU A 133 -4.13 14.18 8.58
C LEU A 133 -2.78 14.68 9.11
N ARG A 134 -2.53 15.99 9.15
CA ARG A 134 -1.29 16.57 9.69
C ARG A 134 -1.17 16.38 11.18
N GLN A 135 -2.25 16.56 11.94
CA GLN A 135 -2.25 16.35 13.39
C GLN A 135 -1.78 14.93 13.74
N VAL A 136 -2.29 13.93 13.02
CA VAL A 136 -1.83 12.54 13.15
C VAL A 136 -0.35 12.41 12.79
N TYR A 137 0.09 13.03 11.69
CA TYR A 137 1.49 12.96 11.26
C TYR A 137 2.45 13.54 12.31
N PHE A 138 2.18 14.71 12.88
CA PHE A 138 3.06 15.33 13.89
C PHE A 138 3.16 14.49 15.17
N VAL A 139 2.07 13.83 15.58
CA VAL A 139 2.10 12.89 16.71
C VAL A 139 2.95 11.66 16.40
N LEU A 140 3.07 11.26 15.13
CA LEU A 140 3.90 10.13 14.73
C LEU A 140 5.38 10.51 14.60
N ASP A 141 5.67 11.67 14.02
CA ASP A 141 7.03 12.20 13.85
C ASP A 141 7.71 12.42 15.20
N SER A 142 6.98 12.96 16.19
CA SER A 142 7.50 13.11 17.55
C SER A 142 7.85 11.78 18.23
N ARG A 143 7.11 10.69 17.94
CA ARG A 143 7.39 9.35 18.50
C ARG A 143 8.53 8.61 17.79
N ASP A 144 8.79 8.93 16.53
CA ASP A 144 9.90 8.36 15.75
C ASP A 144 11.25 8.88 16.26
N GLN A 145 11.29 10.12 16.79
CA GLN A 145 12.50 10.72 17.37
C GLN A 145 12.89 10.13 18.75
N ASP A 146 11.99 9.35 19.37
CA ASP A 146 12.21 8.69 20.67
C ASP A 146 12.74 7.24 20.55
N ILE A 147 13.04 6.78 19.32
CA ILE A 147 13.51 5.42 18.96
C ILE A 147 14.92 5.48 18.39
#